data_AF-A0A3C1FGJ0-F1
#
_entry.id   AF-A0A3C1FGJ0-F1
#
_cell.length_a   1.000
_cell.length_b   1.000
_cell.length_c   1.000
_cell.angle_alpha   90.00
_cell.angle_beta   90.00
_cell.angle_gamma   90.00
#
_symmetry.space_group_name_H-M   'P 1'
#
loop_
_entity.id
_entity.type
_entity.pdbx_description
1 polymer ?
#
loop_
_entity_poly.entity_id
_entity_poly.type
_entity_poly.pdbx_seq_one_letter_code
_entity_poly.pdbx_strand_id
1 'polypeptide(L)'
;MNAFYDFSQPFDPEDAAFQEAWAKLKDFYTYATLPLAAEPVNMFENFNADDTWISLYAMDFALWSARMGTMPPTTKAVFLEEGVDTGGQEYFVVPANIPEADKAAAYALINYLLSDDQQVRLVSTMWQYNSTLINDKVPAIVWEQIPTAEAAHAAQIPPERVNAEAIEWIKEHGLELVPQ
;
A
#
# COMPACT_ATOMS: atom_id res chain seq x y z
N MET A 1 -18.13 -9.82 -15.09
CA MET A 1 -17.47 -11.04 -14.61
C MET A 1 -17.25 -10.79 -13.13
N ASN A 2 -18.12 -11.31 -12.26
CA ASN A 2 -18.13 -10.95 -10.83
C ASN A 2 -17.66 -12.15 -10.01
N ALA A 3 -16.38 -12.51 -10.12
CA ALA A 3 -15.81 -13.55 -9.28
C ALA A 3 -15.04 -12.88 -8.15
N PHE A 4 -15.81 -12.44 -7.16
CA PHE A 4 -15.25 -11.99 -5.89
C PHE A 4 -15.71 -12.99 -4.85
N TYR A 5 -14.75 -13.64 -4.21
CA TYR A 5 -15.02 -14.38 -3.00
C TYR A 5 -15.24 -13.36 -1.87
N ASP A 6 -16.37 -13.48 -1.17
CA ASP A 6 -16.71 -12.56 -0.09
C ASP A 6 -16.02 -13.00 1.21
N PHE A 7 -14.85 -12.44 1.47
CA PHE A 7 -14.08 -12.70 2.69
C PHE A 7 -14.76 -12.18 3.97
N SER A 8 -15.90 -11.49 3.90
CA SER A 8 -16.69 -11.16 5.10
C SER A 8 -17.50 -12.34 5.66
N GLN A 9 -17.62 -13.42 4.89
CA GLN A 9 -18.26 -14.65 5.31
C GLN A 9 -17.23 -15.62 5.94
N PRO A 10 -17.71 -16.65 6.69
CA PRO A 10 -16.84 -17.73 7.14
C PRO A 10 -16.06 -18.33 5.97
N PHE A 11 -14.76 -18.55 6.17
CA PHE A 11 -13.89 -19.08 5.12
C PHE A 11 -14.16 -20.58 4.94
N ASP A 12 -14.33 -21.00 3.68
CA ASP A 12 -14.41 -22.41 3.31
C ASP A 12 -13.58 -22.62 2.03
N PRO A 13 -12.46 -23.34 2.10
CA PRO A 13 -11.64 -23.61 0.92
C PRO A 13 -12.38 -24.49 -0.10
N GLU A 14 -13.42 -25.23 0.27
CA GLU A 14 -14.21 -26.04 -0.66
C GLU A 14 -15.36 -25.24 -1.32
N ASP A 15 -15.54 -23.96 -0.95
CA ASP A 15 -16.53 -23.09 -1.58
C ASP A 15 -16.23 -22.89 -3.07
N ALA A 16 -17.25 -23.06 -3.91
CA ALA A 16 -17.10 -22.97 -5.35
C ALA A 16 -16.61 -21.59 -5.83
N ALA A 17 -17.01 -20.50 -5.17
CA ALA A 17 -16.55 -19.15 -5.48
C ALA A 17 -15.10 -18.94 -5.05
N PHE A 18 -14.67 -19.55 -3.93
CA PHE A 18 -13.24 -19.53 -3.54
C PHE A 18 -12.40 -20.30 -4.54
N GLN A 19 -12.81 -21.52 -4.90
CA GLN A 19 -12.11 -22.34 -5.89
C GLN A 19 -12.00 -21.64 -7.26
N GLU A 20 -13.05 -20.93 -7.70
CA GLU A 20 -12.99 -20.11 -8.92
C GLU A 20 -11.99 -18.94 -8.78
N ALA A 21 -12.00 -18.23 -7.65
CA ALA A 21 -11.06 -17.15 -7.38
C ALA A 21 -9.61 -17.64 -7.32
N TRP A 22 -9.36 -18.78 -6.67
CA TRP A 22 -8.04 -19.41 -6.55
C TRP A 22 -7.52 -19.87 -7.92
N ALA A 23 -8.37 -20.47 -8.75
CA ALA A 23 -8.00 -20.87 -10.11
C ALA A 23 -7.58 -19.66 -10.98
N LYS A 24 -8.28 -18.53 -10.85
CA LYS A 24 -7.90 -17.28 -11.53
C LYS A 24 -6.61 -16.69 -11.00
N LEU A 25 -6.41 -16.72 -9.69
CA LEU A 25 -5.15 -16.28 -9.09
C LEU A 25 -3.99 -17.14 -9.63
N LYS A 26 -4.17 -18.46 -9.69
CA LYS A 26 -3.18 -19.37 -10.26
C LYS A 26 -2.89 -19.08 -11.74
N ASP A 27 -3.92 -18.81 -12.55
CA ASP A 27 -3.74 -18.38 -13.95
C ASP A 27 -2.97 -17.06 -14.04
N PHE A 28 -3.29 -16.08 -13.19
CA PHE A 28 -2.57 -14.80 -13.13
C PHE A 28 -1.08 -14.98 -12.82
N TYR A 29 -0.73 -15.86 -11.87
CA TYR A 29 0.66 -16.15 -11.52
C TYR A 29 1.47 -16.81 -12.66
N THR A 30 0.83 -17.35 -13.71
CA THR A 30 1.56 -17.84 -14.90
C THR A 30 2.25 -16.72 -15.68
N TYR A 31 1.81 -15.48 -15.49
CA TYR A 31 2.38 -14.28 -16.11
C TYR A 31 3.28 -13.50 -15.17
N ALA A 32 3.50 -13.97 -13.93
CA ALA A 32 4.38 -13.31 -12.99
C ALA A 32 5.85 -13.43 -13.44
N THR A 33 6.64 -12.39 -13.23
CA THR A 33 8.10 -12.46 -13.37
C THR A 33 8.64 -13.41 -12.29
N LEU A 34 9.41 -14.43 -12.70
CA LEU A 34 9.98 -15.44 -11.81
C LEU A 34 11.52 -15.36 -11.74
N PRO A 35 12.12 -15.68 -10.59
CA PRO A 35 11.47 -16.01 -9.32
C PRO A 35 10.73 -14.80 -8.74
N LEU A 36 9.65 -15.04 -7.98
CA LEU A 36 9.02 -13.96 -7.23
C LEU A 36 10.09 -13.27 -6.38
N ALA A 37 10.15 -11.95 -6.48
CA ALA A 37 11.21 -11.22 -5.83
C ALA A 37 11.04 -11.26 -4.31
N ALA A 38 12.16 -11.47 -3.59
CA ALA A 38 12.17 -11.49 -2.13
C ALA A 38 12.21 -10.04 -1.59
N GLU A 39 11.35 -9.74 -0.63
CA GLU A 39 11.35 -8.43 0.02
C GLU A 39 12.62 -8.20 0.85
N PRO A 40 13.24 -6.99 0.82
CA PRO A 40 12.81 -5.81 0.07
C PRO A 40 13.14 -5.92 -1.43
N VAL A 41 12.11 -5.85 -2.28
CA VAL A 41 12.31 -5.97 -3.72
C VAL A 41 12.79 -4.64 -4.30
N ASN A 42 13.98 -4.62 -4.91
CA ASN A 42 14.36 -3.52 -5.80
C ASN A 42 13.72 -3.73 -7.18
N MET A 43 12.43 -3.37 -7.32
CA MET A 43 11.72 -3.51 -8.61
C MET A 43 12.21 -2.54 -9.68
N PHE A 44 13.07 -1.58 -9.33
CA PHE A 44 13.52 -0.52 -10.22
C PHE A 44 14.28 -1.08 -11.42
N GLU A 45 15.13 -2.10 -11.20
CA GLU A 45 15.87 -2.75 -12.28
C GLU A 45 14.92 -3.41 -13.28
N ASN A 46 13.91 -4.14 -12.79
CA ASN A 46 12.94 -4.83 -13.64
C ASN A 46 12.05 -3.86 -14.43
N PHE A 47 11.60 -2.76 -13.80
CA PHE A 47 10.85 -1.72 -14.52
C PHE A 47 11.71 -1.00 -15.56
N ASN A 48 12.98 -0.73 -15.27
CA ASN A 48 13.89 -0.08 -16.23
C ASN A 48 14.31 -1.02 -17.37
N ALA A 49 14.31 -2.33 -17.14
CA ALA A 49 14.58 -3.36 -18.13
C ALA A 49 13.35 -3.76 -18.96
N ASP A 50 12.17 -3.20 -18.66
CA ASP A 50 10.87 -3.60 -19.21
C ASP A 50 10.47 -5.06 -18.91
N ASP A 51 11.08 -5.68 -17.89
CA ASP A 51 10.80 -7.05 -17.44
C ASP A 51 9.56 -7.14 -16.52
N THR A 52 9.11 -6.00 -15.98
CA THR A 52 7.88 -5.88 -15.18
C THR A 52 7.13 -4.62 -15.59
N TRP A 53 5.85 -4.77 -15.96
CA TRP A 53 5.01 -3.65 -16.41
C TRP A 53 3.99 -3.21 -15.36
N ILE A 54 3.57 -4.14 -14.50
CA ILE A 54 2.59 -3.91 -13.43
C ILE A 54 3.11 -4.61 -12.18
N SER A 55 3.02 -3.94 -11.04
CA SER A 55 3.30 -4.56 -9.75
C SER A 55 2.45 -3.96 -8.64
N LEU A 56 2.24 -4.72 -7.58
CA LEU A 56 1.71 -4.24 -6.31
C LEU A 56 2.89 -3.74 -5.46
N TYR A 57 2.91 -2.44 -5.15
CA TYR A 57 4.01 -1.84 -4.39
C TYR A 57 3.60 -0.57 -3.67
N ALA A 58 4.50 -0.09 -2.79
CA ALA A 58 4.34 1.16 -2.08
C ALA A 58 4.33 2.36 -3.05
N MET A 59 3.19 3.07 -3.11
CA MET A 59 2.98 4.22 -4.00
C MET A 59 4.00 5.32 -3.75
N ASP A 60 4.25 5.63 -2.48
CA ASP A 60 5.16 6.67 -2.04
C ASP A 60 6.58 6.44 -2.55
N PHE A 61 7.07 5.22 -2.34
CA PHE A 61 8.41 4.85 -2.75
C PHE A 61 8.57 4.79 -4.29
N ALA A 62 7.54 4.32 -5.00
CA ALA A 62 7.55 4.30 -6.47
C ALA A 62 7.58 5.71 -7.09
N LEU A 63 6.72 6.62 -6.62
CA LEU A 63 6.64 7.99 -7.15
C LEU A 63 7.85 8.84 -6.74
N TRP A 64 8.37 8.64 -5.54
CA TRP A 64 9.64 9.25 -5.14
C TRP A 64 10.79 8.77 -6.03
N SER A 65 10.89 7.47 -6.29
CA SER A 65 11.94 6.88 -7.13
C SER A 65 11.86 7.37 -8.59
N ALA A 66 10.66 7.45 -9.16
CA ALA A 66 10.46 8.05 -10.48
C ALA A 66 10.93 9.52 -10.53
N ARG A 67 10.65 10.30 -9.48
CA ARG A 67 11.13 11.69 -9.36
C ARG A 67 12.65 11.79 -9.22
N MET A 68 13.28 10.81 -8.57
CA MET A 68 14.74 10.73 -8.43
C MET A 68 15.45 10.19 -9.68
N GLY A 69 14.70 9.76 -10.70
CA GLY A 69 15.25 9.22 -11.94
C GLY A 69 15.74 7.78 -11.83
N THR A 70 15.31 7.04 -10.79
CA THR A 70 15.66 5.62 -10.61
C THR A 70 14.58 4.68 -11.15
N MET A 71 13.41 5.20 -11.54
CA MET A 71 12.36 4.51 -12.28
C MET A 71 11.96 5.30 -13.53
N PRO A 72 11.27 4.69 -14.51
CA PRO A 72 10.77 5.41 -15.68
C PRO A 72 9.89 6.61 -15.26
N PRO A 73 10.06 7.80 -15.88
CA PRO A 73 9.29 8.99 -15.53
C PRO A 73 7.79 8.87 -15.87
N THR A 74 7.42 7.82 -16.61
CA THR A 74 6.04 7.45 -16.95
C THR A 74 5.37 6.56 -15.90
N THR A 75 6.06 6.23 -14.81
CA THR A 75 5.51 5.44 -13.69
C THR A 75 4.30 6.14 -13.09
N LYS A 76 3.23 5.36 -12.84
CA LYS A 76 2.01 5.84 -12.21
C LYS A 76 1.57 4.85 -11.13
N ALA A 77 1.01 5.38 -10.06
CA ALA A 77 0.30 4.61 -9.05
C ALA A 77 -1.21 4.76 -9.25
N VAL A 78 -1.95 3.67 -9.06
CA VAL A 78 -3.41 3.65 -9.11
C VAL A 78 -3.93 2.83 -7.93
N PHE A 79 -5.11 3.19 -7.42
CA PHE A 79 -5.84 2.32 -6.50
C PHE A 79 -6.85 1.51 -7.27
N LEU A 80 -6.93 0.22 -6.94
CA LEU A 80 -7.95 -0.66 -7.48
C LEU A 80 -9.28 -0.33 -6.80
N GLU A 81 -10.35 -0.22 -7.59
CA GLU A 81 -11.70 0.05 -7.07
C GLU A 81 -12.19 -1.11 -6.19
N GLU A 82 -11.67 -2.31 -6.42
CA GLU A 82 -11.99 -3.55 -5.73
C GLU A 82 -11.40 -3.64 -4.32
N GLY A 83 -10.45 -2.76 -3.98
CA GLY A 83 -9.79 -2.76 -2.69
C GLY A 83 -8.27 -2.64 -2.82
N VAL A 84 -7.69 -1.77 -2.01
CA VAL A 84 -6.25 -1.73 -1.73
C VAL A 84 -6.07 -2.01 -0.23
N ASP A 85 -5.02 -2.73 0.13
CA ASP A 85 -4.67 -2.94 1.53
C ASP A 85 -4.54 -1.58 2.22
N THR A 86 -5.00 -1.49 3.46
CA THR A 86 -4.85 -0.29 4.28
C THR A 86 -3.36 0.03 4.36
N GLY A 87 -2.93 1.07 3.62
CA GLY A 87 -1.57 1.57 3.72
C GLY A 87 -1.18 1.78 5.19
N GLY A 88 0.10 1.58 5.51
CA GLY A 88 0.60 1.66 6.87
C GLY A 88 0.17 2.96 7.56
N GLN A 89 -0.39 2.84 8.76
CA GLN A 89 -0.70 3.98 9.62
C GLN A 89 0.48 4.22 10.56
N GLU A 90 0.97 5.45 10.59
CA GLU A 90 2.04 5.85 11.50
C GLU A 90 1.47 6.58 12.71
N TYR A 91 1.98 6.22 13.90
CA TYR A 91 1.57 6.84 15.16
C TYR A 91 2.80 7.42 15.86
N PHE A 92 2.74 8.70 16.22
CA PHE A 92 3.70 9.30 17.15
C PHE A 92 3.26 9.07 18.58
N VAL A 93 4.12 8.42 19.38
CA VAL A 93 3.85 8.14 20.80
C VAL A 93 5.00 8.66 21.65
N VAL A 94 4.65 9.37 22.74
CA VAL A 94 5.61 9.71 23.79
C VAL A 94 5.55 8.62 24.85
N PRO A 95 6.66 7.90 25.13
CA PRO A 95 6.67 6.87 26.16
C PRO A 95 6.30 7.44 27.54
N ALA A 96 5.47 6.71 28.29
CA ALA A 96 5.01 7.16 29.61
C ALA A 96 6.16 7.34 30.63
N ASN A 97 7.28 6.65 30.42
CA ASN A 97 8.47 6.66 31.29
C ASN A 97 9.62 7.55 30.77
N ILE A 98 9.36 8.44 29.80
CA ILE A 98 10.35 9.39 29.33
C ILE A 98 10.86 10.26 30.50
N PRO A 99 12.16 10.62 30.55
CA PRO A 99 12.65 11.57 31.55
C PRO A 99 11.86 12.89 31.50
N GLU A 100 11.47 13.42 32.67
CA GLU A 100 10.63 14.63 32.74
C GLU A 100 11.28 15.84 32.03
N ALA A 101 12.62 15.91 32.04
CA ALA A 101 13.39 16.94 31.33
C ALA A 101 13.19 16.93 29.81
N ASP A 102 12.91 15.76 29.22
CA ASP A 102 12.79 15.59 27.76
C ASP A 102 11.34 15.70 27.27
N LYS A 103 10.37 15.61 28.20
CA LYS A 103 8.95 15.55 27.87
C LYS A 103 8.46 16.76 27.07
N ALA A 104 8.90 17.96 27.44
CA ALA A 104 8.55 19.18 26.72
C ALA A 104 9.12 19.19 25.29
N ALA A 105 10.36 18.71 25.12
CA ALA A 105 11.00 18.61 23.82
C ALA A 105 10.31 17.57 22.92
N ALA A 106 9.92 16.42 23.48
CA ALA A 106 9.18 15.38 22.76
C ALA A 106 7.85 15.91 22.20
N TYR A 107 7.06 16.62 23.01
CA TYR A 107 5.82 17.24 22.52
C TYR A 107 6.07 18.35 21.50
N ALA A 108 7.12 19.15 21.68
CA ALA A 108 7.48 20.18 20.71
C ALA A 108 7.84 19.56 19.35
N LEU A 109 8.57 18.45 19.34
CA LEU A 109 8.90 17.72 18.11
C LEU A 109 7.64 17.18 17.42
N ILE A 110 6.73 16.53 18.15
CA ILE A 110 5.48 16.02 17.59
C ILE A 110 4.66 17.16 16.99
N ASN A 111 4.53 18.28 17.70
CA ASN A 111 3.81 19.46 17.19
C ASN A 111 4.46 20.04 15.93
N TYR A 112 5.79 20.02 15.84
CA TYR A 112 6.51 20.44 14.65
C TYR A 112 6.22 19.49 13.47
N LEU A 113 6.32 18.18 13.66
CA LEU A 113 6.04 17.18 12.63
C LEU A 113 4.58 17.22 12.15
N LEU A 114 3.63 17.54 13.04
CA LEU A 114 2.21 17.70 12.72
C LEU A 114 1.83 19.12 12.23
N SER A 115 2.79 20.05 12.15
CA SER A 115 2.52 21.39 11.63
C SER A 115 2.16 21.37 10.15
N ASP A 116 1.37 22.34 9.70
CA ASP A 116 0.94 22.46 8.30
C ASP A 116 2.12 22.38 7.30
N ASP A 117 3.23 23.07 7.59
CA ASP A 117 4.42 23.09 6.71
C ASP A 117 5.02 21.69 6.55
N GLN A 118 5.14 20.94 7.65
CA GLN A 118 5.68 19.57 7.60
C GLN A 118 4.70 18.61 6.92
N GLN A 119 3.41 18.74 7.16
CA GLN A 119 2.38 17.91 6.54
C GLN A 119 2.26 18.16 5.03
N VAL A 120 2.38 19.42 4.59
CA VAL A 120 2.48 19.75 3.15
C VAL A 120 3.74 19.15 2.53
N ARG A 121 4.89 19.21 3.21
CA ARG A 121 6.14 18.61 2.72
C ARG A 121 6.03 17.08 2.63
N LEU A 122 5.43 16.44 3.61
CA LEU A 122 5.22 14.99 3.63
C LEU A 122 4.52 14.52 2.34
N VAL A 123 3.36 15.09 2.05
CA VAL A 123 2.57 14.69 0.88
C VAL A 123 3.18 15.15 -0.45
N SER A 124 3.85 16.30 -0.49
CA SER A 124 4.41 16.85 -1.75
C SER A 124 5.81 16.32 -2.11
N THR A 125 6.50 15.67 -1.18
CA THR A 125 7.86 15.17 -1.40
C THR A 125 7.97 13.66 -1.22
N MET A 126 7.25 13.11 -0.26
CA MET A 126 7.25 11.68 0.02
C MET A 126 5.97 11.00 -0.47
N TRP A 127 4.95 11.74 -0.94
CA TRP A 127 3.69 11.18 -1.43
C TRP A 127 2.94 10.35 -0.39
N GLN A 128 3.19 10.59 0.89
CA GLN A 128 2.45 10.01 2.00
C GLN A 128 1.32 10.96 2.41
N TYR A 129 0.14 10.39 2.68
CA TYR A 129 -1.03 11.18 3.07
C TYR A 129 -0.78 11.92 4.39
N ASN A 130 -1.15 13.20 4.42
CA ASN A 130 -1.08 14.03 5.62
C ASN A 130 -2.00 13.50 6.74
N SER A 131 -1.54 13.60 7.97
CA SER A 131 -2.26 13.15 9.18
C SER A 131 -3.17 14.22 9.78
N THR A 132 -3.15 15.45 9.25
CA THR A 132 -3.96 16.58 9.73
C THR A 132 -4.93 17.07 8.65
N LEU A 133 -5.98 17.81 9.05
CA LEU A 133 -7.02 18.32 8.12
C LEU A 133 -6.54 19.56 7.35
N ILE A 134 -5.59 19.36 6.42
CA ILE A 134 -4.90 20.43 5.68
C ILE A 134 -4.96 20.24 4.16
N ASN A 135 -5.85 19.39 3.64
CA ASN A 135 -5.92 19.05 2.22
C ASN A 135 -6.08 20.29 1.31
N ASP A 136 -6.73 21.35 1.81
CA ASP A 136 -6.91 22.64 1.14
C ASP A 136 -5.62 23.47 1.01
N LYS A 137 -4.60 23.15 1.81
CA LYS A 137 -3.27 23.79 1.79
C LYS A 137 -2.26 23.05 0.91
N VAL A 138 -2.59 21.83 0.49
CA VAL A 138 -1.72 21.02 -0.38
C VAL A 138 -1.81 21.54 -1.82
N PRO A 139 -0.68 21.76 -2.52
CA PRO A 139 -0.70 22.18 -3.92
C PRO A 139 -1.50 21.21 -4.80
N ALA A 140 -2.40 21.73 -5.63
CA ALA A 140 -3.30 20.92 -6.45
C ALA A 140 -2.58 19.88 -7.33
N ILE A 141 -1.38 20.20 -7.81
CA ILE A 141 -0.52 19.31 -8.61
C ILE A 141 -0.19 17.99 -7.90
N VAL A 142 -0.23 17.95 -6.56
CA VAL A 142 -0.03 16.71 -5.80
C VAL A 142 -1.18 15.74 -6.05
N TRP A 143 -2.43 16.23 -6.04
CA TRP A 143 -3.63 15.42 -6.27
C TRP A 143 -3.84 15.04 -7.74
N GLU A 144 -3.10 15.65 -8.66
CA GLU A 144 -3.01 15.20 -10.05
C GLU A 144 -2.10 13.97 -10.19
N GLN A 145 -1.24 13.69 -9.20
CA GLN A 145 -0.25 12.62 -9.23
C GLN A 145 -0.63 11.43 -8.35
N ILE A 146 -1.33 11.67 -7.24
CA ILE A 146 -1.85 10.63 -6.35
C ILE A 146 -3.36 10.77 -6.18
N PRO A 147 -4.09 9.66 -5.95
CA PRO A 147 -5.50 9.73 -5.58
C PRO A 147 -5.71 10.60 -4.34
N THR A 148 -6.87 11.26 -4.25
CA THR A 148 -7.22 12.04 -3.06
C THR A 148 -7.30 11.14 -1.83
N ALA A 149 -7.13 11.71 -0.63
CA ALA A 149 -7.28 10.95 0.61
C ALA A 149 -8.67 10.29 0.75
N GLU A 150 -9.72 10.93 0.23
CA GLU A 150 -11.07 10.37 0.19
C GLU A 150 -11.15 9.15 -0.73
N ALA A 151 -10.58 9.24 -1.93
CA ALA A 151 -10.51 8.11 -2.86
C ALA A 151 -9.66 6.97 -2.28
N ALA A 152 -8.54 7.30 -1.61
CA ALA A 152 -7.70 6.35 -0.91
C ALA A 152 -8.49 5.59 0.16
N HIS A 153 -9.22 6.30 1.00
CA HIS A 153 -10.02 5.71 2.07
C HIS A 153 -11.18 4.86 1.52
N ALA A 154 -11.86 5.33 0.47
CA ALA A 154 -12.94 4.58 -0.18
C ALA A 154 -12.45 3.27 -0.82
N ALA A 155 -11.19 3.23 -1.27
CA ALA A 155 -10.57 2.03 -1.82
C ALA A 155 -10.01 1.08 -0.75
N GLN A 156 -10.01 1.42 0.55
CA GLN A 156 -9.45 0.52 1.57
C GLN A 156 -10.31 -0.74 1.72
N ILE A 157 -9.65 -1.91 1.80
CA ILE A 157 -10.33 -3.15 2.19
C ILE A 157 -10.90 -2.95 3.60
N PRO A 158 -12.24 -3.04 3.79
CA PRO A 158 -12.84 -2.88 5.10
C PRO A 158 -12.37 -3.97 6.06
N PRO A 159 -12.16 -3.67 7.37
CA PRO A 159 -11.70 -4.66 8.34
C PRO A 159 -12.57 -5.92 8.42
N GLU A 160 -13.88 -5.80 8.20
CA GLU A 160 -14.80 -6.93 8.18
C GLU A 160 -14.59 -7.90 7.00
N ARG A 161 -13.85 -7.50 5.98
CA ARG A 161 -13.44 -8.36 4.85
C ARG A 161 -12.06 -9.00 5.07
N VAL A 162 -11.39 -8.72 6.19
CA VAL A 162 -10.12 -9.34 6.53
C VAL A 162 -10.39 -10.65 7.27
N ASN A 163 -10.15 -11.78 6.61
CA ASN A 163 -10.40 -13.11 7.16
C ASN A 163 -9.09 -13.81 7.54
N ALA A 164 -8.87 -13.99 8.85
CA ALA A 164 -7.64 -14.59 9.37
C ALA A 164 -7.44 -16.05 8.93
N GLU A 165 -8.52 -16.85 8.83
CA GLU A 165 -8.44 -18.24 8.40
C GLU A 165 -8.03 -18.33 6.93
N ALA A 166 -8.60 -17.47 6.08
CA ALA A 166 -8.20 -17.37 4.68
C ALA A 166 -6.73 -16.93 4.53
N ILE A 167 -6.27 -15.97 5.35
CA ILE A 167 -4.87 -15.51 5.35
C ILE A 167 -3.92 -16.66 5.69
N GLU A 168 -4.20 -17.42 6.74
CA GLU A 168 -3.35 -18.57 7.13
C GLU A 168 -3.37 -19.65 6.04
N TRP A 169 -4.52 -19.95 5.45
CA TRP A 169 -4.61 -20.91 4.35
C TRP A 169 -3.78 -20.46 3.13
N ILE A 170 -3.86 -19.18 2.75
CA ILE A 170 -3.08 -18.61 1.64
C ILE A 170 -1.58 -18.66 1.94
N LYS A 171 -1.15 -18.43 3.19
CA LYS A 171 0.27 -18.57 3.56
C LYS A 171 0.77 -20.01 3.37
N GLU A 172 -0.06 -21.00 3.71
CA GLU A 172 0.28 -22.42 3.59
C GLU A 172 0.31 -22.90 2.13
N HIS A 173 -0.65 -22.47 1.31
CA HIS A 173 -0.85 -22.97 -0.05
C HIS A 173 -0.34 -22.01 -1.14
N GLY A 174 0.09 -20.81 -0.77
CA GLY A 174 0.47 -19.75 -1.72
C GLY A 174 1.63 -20.14 -2.65
N LEU A 175 2.52 -21.02 -2.22
CA LEU A 175 3.60 -21.53 -3.08
C LEU A 175 3.08 -22.39 -4.25
N GLU A 176 1.87 -22.95 -4.16
CA GLU A 176 1.24 -23.69 -5.25
C GLU A 176 0.81 -22.80 -6.42
N LEU A 177 0.75 -21.48 -6.19
CA LEU A 177 0.44 -20.50 -7.22
C LEU A 177 1.64 -20.27 -8.15
N VAL A 178 2.87 -20.48 -7.67
CA VAL A 178 4.08 -20.20 -8.43
C VAL A 178 4.33 -21.31 -9.44
N PRO A 179 4.41 -21.00 -10.75
CA PRO A 179 4.83 -21.98 -11.76
C PRO A 179 6.21 -22.56 -11.41
N GLN A 180 6.34 -23.89 -11.44
CA GLN A 180 7.63 -24.59 -11.26
C GLN A 180 8.48 -24.54 -12.53
#